data_AF-A0A2V8R6H7-F1
#
_entry.id   AF-A0A2V8R6H7-F1
#
_cell.length_a   1.000
_cell.length_b   1.000
_cell.length_c   1.000
_cell.angle_alpha   90.00
_cell.angle_beta   90.00
_cell.angle_gamma   90.00
#
_symmetry.space_group_name_H-M   'P 1'
#
loop_
_entity.id
_entity.type
_entity.pdbx_description
1 polymer ?
#
loop_
_entity_poly.entity_id
_entity_poly.type
_entity_poly.pdbx_seq_one_letter_code
_entity_poly.pdbx_strand_id
1 'polypeptide(L)'
;ICVGTPSNSNGSLDLAYVKRVCQEIGGALERKRERHTVVIRSTMLPGTIETVVVPTLEVYSGKKAGRDFGVCINPEFLREGTSLKDFYSPPFTLIGADDEDVAAIVRRLYAGVDAPVLVVAVKAAEMVKYTCNCFHALKVSFANEIGNICKGLGIDSHEVMDAFCRDTKLNLSPYYLKPGFAFGGSCLPKDLRAVTYKAKELDVDVPVLSAVLQSNRLQVERAVEMVLRTGKKRIGLLGLSFKAGTDDLRESPTVTLIETLIGKGMKIGIYDRDVSLARLFGANKEYIEREIPHISQLMRESIREVLDDAEVLIVGNKAEEFRQIESELRGDQVLIDLVRLFDDRKTDGSYQGICW
;
A
#
# COMPACT_ATOMS: atom_id res chain seq x y z
N ILE A 1 -15.27 -12.97 20.21
CA ILE A 1 -14.03 -13.67 20.56
C ILE A 1 -12.93 -12.63 20.78
N CYS A 2 -12.42 -12.54 22.01
CA CYS A 2 -11.41 -11.55 22.43
C CYS A 2 -10.23 -12.22 23.16
N VAL A 3 -9.87 -13.44 22.76
CA VAL A 3 -8.74 -14.18 23.37
C VAL A 3 -7.40 -13.70 22.80
N GLY A 4 -6.33 -13.96 23.54
CA GLY A 4 -4.97 -13.63 23.11
C GLY A 4 -4.56 -14.38 21.83
N THR A 5 -3.74 -13.71 21.03
CA THR A 5 -3.10 -14.24 19.83
C THR A 5 -1.59 -13.94 19.91
N PRO A 6 -0.87 -14.60 20.85
CA PRO A 6 0.54 -14.31 21.08
C PRO A 6 1.41 -14.76 19.90
N SER A 7 2.67 -14.35 19.91
CA SER A 7 3.66 -14.87 18.97
C SER A 7 4.14 -16.26 19.38
N ASN A 8 4.27 -17.16 18.41
CA ASN A 8 5.07 -18.37 18.53
C ASN A 8 6.57 -18.01 18.61
N SER A 9 7.41 -18.97 18.98
CA SER A 9 8.87 -18.78 19.07
C SER A 9 9.54 -18.33 17.76
N ASN A 10 8.93 -18.65 16.61
CA ASN A 10 9.38 -18.23 15.28
C ASN A 10 8.78 -16.90 14.81
N GLY A 11 8.02 -16.20 15.66
CA GLY A 11 7.34 -14.94 15.33
C GLY A 11 6.00 -15.06 14.61
N SER A 12 5.58 -16.28 14.19
CA SER A 12 4.25 -16.51 13.62
C SER A 12 3.14 -16.36 14.66
N LEU A 13 1.89 -16.20 14.22
CA LEU A 13 0.74 -16.02 15.11
C LEU A 13 0.29 -17.35 15.75
N ASP A 14 0.16 -17.39 17.07
CA ASP A 14 -0.50 -18.50 17.76
C ASP A 14 -2.03 -18.33 17.73
N LEU A 15 -2.70 -19.28 17.07
CA LEU A 15 -4.15 -19.33 16.92
C LEU A 15 -4.80 -20.41 17.79
N ALA A 16 -4.06 -21.08 18.69
CA ALA A 16 -4.58 -22.17 19.51
C ALA A 16 -5.79 -21.75 20.36
N TYR A 17 -5.72 -20.56 20.97
CA TYR A 17 -6.81 -20.01 21.77
C TYR A 17 -8.04 -19.68 20.93
N VAL A 18 -7.85 -19.05 19.76
CA VAL A 18 -8.94 -18.73 18.84
C VAL A 18 -9.62 -20.01 18.37
N LYS A 19 -8.84 -21.01 17.96
CA LYS A 19 -9.35 -22.31 17.52
C LYS A 19 -10.17 -22.98 18.62
N ARG A 20 -9.65 -23.04 19.85
CA ARG A 20 -10.36 -23.63 21.00
C ARG A 20 -11.72 -22.97 21.24
N VAL A 21 -11.77 -21.63 21.26
CA VAL A 21 -13.04 -20.92 21.43
C VAL A 21 -13.99 -21.15 20.25
N CYS A 22 -13.47 -21.26 19.02
CA CYS A 22 -14.30 -21.61 17.87
C CYS A 22 -14.90 -23.03 17.99
N GLN A 23 -14.16 -23.99 18.55
CA GLN A 23 -14.68 -25.35 18.81
C GLN A 23 -15.81 -25.32 19.83
N GLU A 24 -15.63 -24.60 20.94
CA GLU A 24 -16.63 -24.43 21.99
C GLU A 24 -17.90 -23.74 21.47
N ILE A 25 -17.74 -22.65 20.70
CA ILE A 25 -18.86 -21.97 20.05
C ILE A 25 -19.54 -22.87 19.03
N GLY A 26 -18.78 -23.61 18.21
CA GLY A 26 -19.31 -24.56 17.24
C GLY A 26 -20.24 -25.60 17.91
N GLY A 27 -19.78 -26.24 18.99
CA GLY A 27 -20.59 -27.19 19.74
C GLY A 27 -21.82 -26.57 20.42
N ALA A 28 -21.79 -25.27 20.75
CA ALA A 28 -22.97 -24.54 21.21
C ALA A 28 -23.94 -24.21 20.06
N LEU A 29 -23.42 -23.89 18.88
CA LEU A 29 -24.20 -23.58 17.68
C LEU A 29 -24.96 -24.80 17.16
N GLU A 30 -24.43 -26.02 17.30
CA GLU A 30 -25.10 -27.27 16.92
C GLU A 30 -26.52 -27.34 17.51
N ARG A 31 -26.66 -27.03 18.81
CA ARG A 31 -27.93 -27.13 19.55
C ARG A 31 -28.83 -25.90 19.41
N LYS A 32 -28.29 -24.77 18.95
CA LYS A 32 -29.02 -23.50 18.89
C LYS A 32 -29.90 -23.44 17.63
N ARG A 33 -31.18 -23.10 17.75
CA ARG A 33 -32.08 -22.98 16.57
C ARG A 33 -31.98 -21.63 15.87
N GLU A 34 -31.83 -20.55 16.64
CA GLU A 34 -31.74 -19.18 16.11
C GLU A 34 -30.37 -18.91 15.49
N ARG A 35 -30.36 -18.11 14.41
CA ARG A 35 -29.13 -17.60 13.80
C ARG A 35 -28.33 -16.83 14.85
N HIS A 36 -27.04 -17.07 14.89
CA HIS A 36 -26.11 -16.39 15.80
C HIS A 36 -24.99 -15.71 15.01
N THR A 37 -24.44 -14.63 15.54
CA THR A 37 -23.33 -13.91 14.92
C THR A 37 -22.10 -14.04 15.80
N VAL A 38 -21.03 -14.61 15.25
CA VAL A 38 -19.73 -14.72 15.91
C VAL A 38 -18.86 -13.55 15.47
N VAL A 39 -18.57 -12.64 16.40
CA VAL A 39 -17.73 -11.46 16.15
C VAL A 39 -16.32 -11.70 16.67
N ILE A 40 -15.33 -11.62 15.80
CA ILE A 40 -13.91 -11.74 16.17
C ILE A 40 -13.35 -10.35 16.47
N ARG A 41 -12.71 -10.19 17.63
CA ARG A 41 -11.98 -8.96 18.00
C ARG A 41 -10.49 -9.18 18.17
N SER A 42 -10.08 -10.42 18.45
CA SER A 42 -8.68 -10.84 18.48
C SER A 42 -7.96 -10.43 17.18
N THR A 43 -6.73 -9.94 17.30
CA THR A 43 -5.93 -9.51 16.15
C THR A 43 -5.43 -10.72 15.39
N MET A 44 -5.74 -10.83 14.10
CA MET A 44 -5.39 -11.98 13.27
C MET A 44 -4.99 -11.54 11.86
N LEU A 45 -4.12 -12.32 11.22
CA LEU A 45 -3.65 -12.02 9.87
C LEU A 45 -4.79 -12.17 8.84
N PRO A 46 -4.76 -11.41 7.73
CA PRO A 46 -5.73 -11.54 6.65
C PRO A 46 -5.90 -12.99 6.18
N GLY A 47 -7.15 -13.44 6.08
CA GLY A 47 -7.51 -14.80 5.69
C GLY A 47 -7.67 -15.77 6.86
N THR A 48 -7.39 -15.36 8.11
CA THR A 48 -7.56 -16.24 9.27
C THR A 48 -9.03 -16.59 9.50
N ILE A 49 -9.94 -15.65 9.25
CA ILE A 49 -11.38 -15.95 9.33
C ILE A 49 -11.76 -17.07 8.36
N GLU A 50 -11.36 -16.95 7.09
CA GLU A 50 -11.73 -17.90 6.04
C GLU A 50 -11.07 -19.26 6.21
N THR A 51 -9.82 -19.30 6.66
CA THR A 51 -9.01 -20.53 6.68
C THR A 51 -9.02 -21.26 8.02
N VAL A 52 -9.38 -20.56 9.11
CA VAL A 52 -9.34 -21.13 10.48
C VAL A 52 -10.69 -21.00 11.16
N VAL A 53 -11.23 -19.79 11.29
CA VAL A 53 -12.44 -19.54 12.11
C VAL A 53 -13.66 -20.22 11.52
N VAL A 54 -13.98 -19.92 10.27
CA VAL A 54 -15.15 -20.47 9.56
C VAL A 54 -15.07 -22.00 9.51
N PRO A 55 -13.98 -22.63 9.02
CA PRO A 55 -13.88 -24.09 8.98
C PRO A 55 -14.05 -24.75 10.35
N THR A 56 -13.45 -24.17 11.40
CA THR A 56 -13.59 -24.71 12.77
C THR A 56 -15.03 -24.62 13.26
N LEU A 57 -15.69 -23.47 13.06
CA LEU A 57 -17.09 -23.30 13.45
C LEU A 57 -18.01 -24.28 12.69
N GLU A 58 -17.84 -24.43 11.39
CA GLU A 58 -18.66 -25.34 10.57
C GLU A 58 -18.50 -26.80 11.00
N VAL A 59 -17.26 -27.26 11.18
CA VAL A 59 -16.95 -28.64 11.59
C VAL A 59 -17.63 -28.99 12.92
N TYR A 60 -17.53 -28.10 13.92
CA TYR A 60 -18.03 -28.39 15.27
C TYR A 60 -19.52 -28.07 15.46
N SER A 61 -20.13 -27.33 14.54
CA SER A 61 -21.57 -27.03 14.58
C SER A 61 -22.43 -27.88 13.66
N GLY A 62 -21.84 -28.53 12.65
CA GLY A 62 -22.57 -29.18 11.56
C GLY A 62 -23.35 -28.21 10.67
N LYS A 63 -23.07 -26.90 10.77
CA LYS A 63 -23.78 -25.81 10.11
C LYS A 63 -22.89 -25.04 9.14
N LYS A 64 -23.49 -24.15 8.34
CA LYS A 64 -22.82 -23.34 7.34
C LYS A 64 -22.78 -21.86 7.69
N ALA A 65 -21.59 -21.27 7.62
CA ALA A 65 -21.42 -19.84 7.76
C ALA A 65 -22.17 -19.10 6.63
N GLY A 66 -22.69 -17.91 6.91
CA GLY A 66 -23.50 -17.13 5.99
C GLY A 66 -24.97 -17.60 5.90
N ARG A 67 -25.25 -18.90 5.99
CA ARG A 67 -26.62 -19.45 5.98
C ARG A 67 -27.20 -19.63 7.39
N ASP A 68 -26.48 -20.35 8.25
CA ASP A 68 -26.99 -20.79 9.56
C ASP A 68 -26.46 -19.91 10.70
N PHE A 69 -25.29 -19.28 10.51
CA PHE A 69 -24.69 -18.32 11.44
C PHE A 69 -23.86 -17.27 10.68
N GLY A 70 -23.74 -16.07 11.26
CA GLY A 70 -22.90 -14.99 10.75
C GLY A 70 -21.50 -15.01 11.36
N VAL A 71 -20.50 -14.59 10.61
CA VAL A 71 -19.13 -14.37 11.09
C VAL A 71 -18.63 -13.03 10.58
N CYS A 72 -18.01 -12.24 11.45
CA CYS A 72 -17.34 -11.00 11.06
C CYS A 72 -16.15 -10.70 11.98
N ILE A 73 -15.32 -9.75 11.58
CA ILE A 73 -14.29 -9.17 12.44
C ILE A 73 -14.66 -7.75 12.82
N ASN A 74 -14.33 -7.37 14.05
CA ASN A 74 -14.43 -6.02 14.56
C ASN A 74 -13.15 -5.74 15.36
N PRO A 75 -12.06 -5.35 14.69
CA PRO A 75 -10.79 -5.11 15.35
C PRO A 75 -10.91 -4.07 16.47
N GLU A 76 -10.03 -4.16 17.46
CA GLU A 76 -9.92 -3.15 18.53
C GLU A 76 -8.75 -2.21 18.28
N PHE A 77 -8.80 -0.99 18.80
CA PHE A 77 -7.74 0.02 18.66
C PHE A 77 -7.42 0.69 20.00
N LEU A 78 -7.64 -0.03 21.10
CA LEU A 78 -7.50 0.47 22.46
C LEU A 78 -6.04 0.51 22.86
N ARG A 79 -5.65 1.55 23.61
CA ARG A 79 -4.33 1.61 24.26
C ARG A 79 -4.44 1.22 25.72
N GLU A 80 -3.48 0.43 26.18
CA GLU A 80 -3.34 0.14 27.61
C GLU A 80 -3.19 1.46 28.39
N GLY A 81 -3.84 1.55 29.55
CA GLY A 81 -3.89 2.76 30.38
C GLY A 81 -4.94 3.80 29.98
N THR A 82 -5.50 3.77 28.76
CA THR A 82 -6.56 4.71 28.31
C THR A 82 -7.77 4.03 27.65
N SER A 83 -7.89 2.71 27.83
CA SER A 83 -8.84 1.85 27.11
C SER A 83 -10.31 2.26 27.21
N LEU A 84 -10.78 2.73 28.37
CA LEU A 84 -12.15 3.21 28.52
C LEU A 84 -12.42 4.46 27.67
N LYS A 85 -11.49 5.43 27.70
CA LYS A 85 -11.60 6.65 26.89
C LYS A 85 -11.56 6.32 25.40
N ASP A 86 -10.64 5.44 25.01
CA ASP A 86 -10.50 4.99 23.62
C ASP A 86 -11.74 4.21 23.14
N PHE A 87 -12.45 3.51 24.03
CA PHE A 87 -13.68 2.79 23.69
C PHE A 87 -14.86 3.74 23.45
N TYR A 88 -15.04 4.77 24.29
CA TYR A 88 -16.17 5.70 24.18
C TYR A 88 -15.97 6.81 23.15
N SER A 89 -14.73 7.10 22.76
CA SER A 89 -14.41 8.11 21.75
C SER A 89 -13.31 7.64 20.79
N PRO A 90 -13.53 6.54 20.04
CA PRO A 90 -12.54 6.05 19.09
C PRO A 90 -12.48 6.94 17.85
N PRO A 91 -11.36 6.94 17.10
CA PRO A 91 -11.29 7.65 15.82
C PRO A 91 -12.26 7.08 14.77
N PHE A 92 -12.56 5.78 14.86
CA PHE A 92 -13.56 5.07 14.07
C PHE A 92 -13.83 3.70 14.68
N THR A 93 -14.99 3.12 14.36
CA THR A 93 -15.29 1.71 14.57
C THR A 93 -15.18 0.96 13.24
N LEU A 94 -14.38 -0.10 13.19
CA LEU A 94 -14.18 -0.89 11.97
C LEU A 94 -14.89 -2.24 12.05
N ILE A 95 -15.69 -2.57 11.04
CA ILE A 95 -16.38 -3.84 10.89
C ILE A 95 -15.94 -4.46 9.56
N GLY A 96 -15.34 -5.65 9.62
CA GLY A 96 -15.05 -6.49 8.47
C GLY A 96 -16.15 -7.53 8.30
N ALA A 97 -17.00 -7.37 7.29
CA ALA A 97 -18.11 -8.27 7.01
C ALA A 97 -18.43 -8.27 5.52
N ASP A 98 -18.68 -9.46 4.96
CA ASP A 98 -19.11 -9.62 3.56
C ASP A 98 -20.65 -9.79 3.44
N ASP A 99 -21.34 -9.90 4.59
CA ASP A 99 -22.80 -9.99 4.73
C ASP A 99 -23.31 -8.71 5.45
N GLU A 100 -24.18 -7.94 4.79
CA GLU A 100 -24.71 -6.68 5.34
C GLU A 100 -25.63 -6.91 6.55
N ASP A 101 -26.32 -8.04 6.66
CA ASP A 101 -27.15 -8.35 7.84
C ASP A 101 -26.26 -8.51 9.07
N VAL A 102 -25.10 -9.16 8.90
CA VAL A 102 -24.08 -9.32 9.95
C VAL A 102 -23.48 -7.96 10.30
N ALA A 103 -23.13 -7.16 9.30
CA ALA A 103 -22.60 -5.80 9.50
C ALA A 103 -23.59 -4.93 10.29
N ALA A 104 -24.87 -4.96 9.92
CA ALA A 104 -25.93 -4.19 10.56
C ALA A 104 -26.14 -4.59 12.03
N ILE A 105 -26.05 -5.88 12.37
CA ILE A 105 -26.11 -6.36 13.76
C ILE A 105 -24.99 -5.72 14.59
N VAL A 106 -23.75 -5.77 14.10
CA VAL A 106 -22.60 -5.23 14.85
C VAL A 106 -22.65 -3.71 14.90
N ARG A 107 -23.05 -3.04 13.81
CA ARG A 107 -23.22 -1.59 13.75
C ARG A 107 -24.18 -1.09 14.84
N ARG A 108 -25.28 -1.81 15.10
CA ARG A 108 -26.24 -1.45 16.16
C ARG A 108 -25.63 -1.50 17.57
N LEU A 109 -24.62 -2.34 17.82
CA LEU A 109 -23.94 -2.38 19.12
C LEU A 109 -23.19 -1.07 19.42
N TYR A 110 -22.85 -0.30 18.39
CA TYR A 110 -22.09 0.95 18.48
C TYR A 110 -22.94 2.20 18.34
N ALA A 111 -24.28 2.10 18.34
CA ALA A 111 -25.18 3.23 18.13
C ALA A 111 -25.03 4.38 19.15
N GLY A 112 -24.47 4.11 20.34
CA GLY A 112 -24.19 5.10 21.38
C GLY A 112 -22.74 5.58 21.45
N VAL A 113 -21.89 5.20 20.49
CA VAL A 113 -20.48 5.62 20.45
C VAL A 113 -20.32 6.73 19.41
N ASP A 114 -19.78 7.87 19.84
CA ASP A 114 -19.55 9.05 18.99
C ASP A 114 -18.31 8.85 18.11
N ALA A 115 -18.45 8.02 17.07
CA ALA A 115 -17.41 7.75 16.10
C ALA A 115 -17.99 7.23 14.78
N PRO A 116 -17.33 7.49 13.64
CA PRO A 116 -17.75 6.93 12.36
C PRO A 116 -17.62 5.40 12.38
N VAL A 117 -18.62 4.70 11.82
CA VAL A 117 -18.57 3.24 11.61
C VAL A 117 -18.21 2.95 10.16
N LEU A 118 -17.09 2.26 9.96
CA LEU A 118 -16.58 1.83 8.67
C LEU A 118 -16.86 0.34 8.47
N VAL A 119 -17.50 -0.01 7.36
CA VAL A 119 -17.69 -1.41 6.95
C VAL A 119 -16.83 -1.68 5.73
N VAL A 120 -16.00 -2.72 5.81
CA VAL A 120 -15.09 -3.14 4.74
C VAL A 120 -15.12 -4.67 4.59
N ALA A 121 -14.49 -5.20 3.54
CA ALA A 121 -14.31 -6.64 3.38
C ALA A 121 -13.53 -7.23 4.57
N VAL A 122 -13.81 -8.48 4.92
CA VAL A 122 -13.22 -9.15 6.11
C VAL A 122 -11.68 -9.07 6.12
N LYS A 123 -11.03 -9.44 5.01
CA LYS A 123 -9.57 -9.39 4.86
C LYS A 123 -9.00 -7.99 4.97
N ALA A 124 -9.73 -6.98 4.50
CA ALA A 124 -9.31 -5.59 4.62
C ALA A 124 -9.33 -5.15 6.09
N ALA A 125 -10.36 -5.51 6.86
CA ALA A 125 -10.41 -5.21 8.29
C ALA A 125 -9.32 -5.93 9.10
N GLU A 126 -9.03 -7.20 8.78
CA GLU A 126 -7.89 -7.93 9.35
C GLU A 126 -6.57 -7.17 9.08
N MET A 127 -6.38 -6.68 7.85
CA MET A 127 -5.16 -5.96 7.46
C MET A 127 -5.04 -4.58 8.13
N VAL A 128 -6.13 -3.81 8.23
CA VAL A 128 -6.11 -2.46 8.81
C VAL A 128 -5.52 -2.46 10.22
N LYS A 129 -5.87 -3.46 11.06
CA LYS A 129 -5.32 -3.56 12.41
C LYS A 129 -3.80 -3.70 12.41
N TYR A 130 -3.26 -4.57 11.55
CA TYR A 130 -1.80 -4.70 11.38
C TYR A 130 -1.17 -3.43 10.83
N THR A 131 -1.78 -2.81 9.82
CA THR A 131 -1.30 -1.55 9.25
C THR A 131 -1.19 -0.46 10.30
N CYS A 132 -2.20 -0.29 11.17
CA CYS A 132 -2.15 0.69 12.25
C CYS A 132 -0.98 0.41 13.22
N ASN A 133 -0.85 -0.82 13.70
CA ASN A 133 0.21 -1.17 14.66
C ASN A 133 1.62 -1.05 14.04
N CYS A 134 1.81 -1.49 12.80
CA CYS A 134 3.07 -1.32 12.07
C CYS A 134 3.42 0.15 11.87
N PHE A 135 2.43 0.99 11.53
CA PHE A 135 2.67 2.42 11.36
C PHE A 135 2.99 3.12 12.70
N HIS A 136 2.34 2.74 13.80
CA HIS A 136 2.71 3.23 15.13
C HIS A 136 4.15 2.89 15.49
N ALA A 137 4.59 1.64 15.26
CA ALA A 137 5.96 1.23 15.47
C ALA A 137 6.94 2.03 14.59
N LEU A 138 6.63 2.18 13.29
CA LEU A 138 7.45 2.95 12.36
C LEU A 138 7.59 4.42 12.80
N LYS A 139 6.53 5.05 13.27
CA LYS A 139 6.56 6.44 13.76
C LYS A 139 7.48 6.60 14.98
N VAL A 140 7.40 5.67 15.93
CA VAL A 140 8.27 5.68 17.11
C VAL A 140 9.73 5.49 16.71
N SER A 141 10.02 4.50 15.85
CA SER A 141 11.39 4.26 15.37
C SER A 141 11.94 5.44 14.58
N PHE A 142 11.14 6.04 13.69
CA PHE A 142 11.52 7.24 12.94
C PHE A 142 11.86 8.41 13.87
N ALA A 143 11.00 8.71 14.86
CA ALA A 143 11.24 9.78 15.81
C ALA A 143 12.51 9.53 16.64
N ASN A 144 12.76 8.29 17.04
CA ASN A 144 13.96 7.91 17.78
C ASN A 144 15.25 8.06 16.93
N GLU A 145 15.24 7.62 15.67
CA GLU A 145 16.40 7.77 14.78
C GLU A 145 16.73 9.23 14.50
N ILE A 146 15.71 10.06 14.22
CA ILE A 146 15.88 11.51 14.11
C ILE A 146 16.41 12.10 15.41
N GLY A 147 15.88 11.66 16.56
CA GLY A 147 16.34 12.11 17.87
C GLY A 147 17.80 11.77 18.15
N ASN A 148 18.26 10.58 17.76
CA ASN A 148 19.65 10.16 17.90
C ASN A 148 20.59 11.01 17.03
N ILE A 149 20.21 11.30 15.80
CA ILE A 149 20.97 12.22 14.93
C ILE A 149 21.02 13.62 15.55
N CYS A 150 19.87 14.16 16.01
CA CYS A 150 19.80 15.47 16.66
C CYS A 150 20.72 15.54 17.89
N LYS A 151 20.70 14.50 18.73
CA LYS A 151 21.59 14.39 19.90
C LYS A 151 23.06 14.43 19.50
N GLY A 152 23.46 13.70 18.44
CA GLY A 152 24.82 13.74 17.91
C GLY A 152 25.24 15.12 17.38
N LEU A 153 24.27 15.95 16.99
CA LEU A 153 24.47 17.32 16.50
C LEU A 153 24.32 18.39 17.60
N GLY A 154 23.96 18.03 18.83
CA GLY A 154 23.66 18.99 19.90
C GLY A 154 22.35 19.77 19.68
N ILE A 155 21.41 19.23 18.90
CA ILE A 155 20.10 19.81 18.62
C ILE A 155 19.06 19.18 19.55
N ASP A 156 18.14 19.97 20.11
CA ASP A 156 16.99 19.42 20.82
C ASP A 156 16.01 18.79 19.82
N SER A 157 15.89 17.47 19.88
CA SER A 157 14.99 16.71 19.02
C SER A 157 13.51 17.05 19.25
N HIS A 158 13.14 17.54 20.42
CA HIS A 158 11.75 17.90 20.71
C HIS A 158 11.36 19.17 19.96
N GLU A 159 12.24 20.18 19.90
CA GLU A 159 12.00 21.38 19.08
C GLU A 159 11.79 21.02 17.60
N VAL A 160 12.60 20.08 17.08
CA VAL A 160 12.48 19.57 15.71
C VAL A 160 11.15 18.84 15.51
N MET A 161 10.81 17.91 16.39
CA MET A 161 9.60 17.09 16.26
C MET A 161 8.31 17.87 16.54
N ASP A 162 8.36 18.90 17.38
CA ASP A 162 7.25 19.82 17.62
C ASP A 162 6.95 20.65 16.37
N ALA A 163 7.97 21.16 15.69
CA ALA A 163 7.80 21.84 14.41
C ALA A 163 7.28 20.87 13.33
N PHE A 164 7.83 19.65 13.27
CA PHE A 164 7.40 18.60 12.35
C PHE A 164 5.91 18.25 12.50
N CYS A 165 5.44 18.12 13.75
CA CYS A 165 4.06 17.75 14.06
C CYS A 165 3.02 18.85 13.80
N ARG A 166 3.44 20.10 13.53
CA ARG A 166 2.52 21.20 13.16
C ARG A 166 2.02 21.10 11.72
N ASP A 167 2.73 20.40 10.85
CA ASP A 167 2.31 20.26 9.46
C ASP A 167 1.26 19.16 9.27
N THR A 168 0.02 19.57 9.06
CA THR A 168 -1.11 18.69 8.73
C THR A 168 -1.44 18.69 7.24
N LYS A 169 -0.63 19.36 6.40
CA LYS A 169 -0.78 19.35 4.93
C LYS A 169 0.03 18.23 4.28
N LEU A 170 1.25 17.96 4.78
CA LEU A 170 2.10 16.87 4.28
C LEU A 170 2.40 15.85 5.38
N ASN A 171 3.10 16.24 6.47
CA ASN A 171 3.65 15.31 7.47
C ASN A 171 2.58 14.47 8.17
N LEU A 172 1.57 15.10 8.76
CA LEU A 172 0.44 14.43 9.44
C LEU A 172 -0.80 14.42 8.54
N SER A 173 -0.63 14.03 7.29
CA SER A 173 -1.70 14.00 6.28
C SER A 173 -1.73 12.69 5.49
N PRO A 174 -2.79 12.42 4.72
CA PRO A 174 -2.85 11.26 3.82
C PRO A 174 -1.94 11.34 2.58
N TYR A 175 -1.22 12.44 2.35
CA TYR A 175 -0.58 12.74 1.05
C TYR A 175 0.46 11.68 0.63
N TYR A 176 1.38 11.29 1.51
CA TYR A 176 2.40 10.26 1.24
C TYR A 176 2.00 8.84 1.69
N LEU A 177 0.72 8.62 1.97
CA LEU A 177 0.18 7.34 2.46
C LEU A 177 -0.69 6.63 1.41
N LYS A 178 -0.36 6.81 0.13
CA LYS A 178 -1.03 6.16 -1.01
C LYS A 178 -0.10 5.10 -1.61
N PRO A 179 -0.44 3.80 -1.55
CA PRO A 179 0.34 2.77 -2.23
C PRO A 179 0.42 3.03 -3.73
N GLY A 180 1.62 2.83 -4.30
CA GLY A 180 1.90 3.10 -5.71
C GLY A 180 3.36 2.79 -6.04
N PHE A 181 3.92 3.52 -7.00
CA PHE A 181 5.29 3.33 -7.43
C PHE A 181 6.32 3.94 -6.47
N ALA A 182 7.60 3.71 -6.78
CA ALA A 182 8.72 4.31 -6.07
C ALA A 182 8.64 5.84 -6.07
N PHE A 183 9.14 6.47 -5.00
CA PHE A 183 9.36 7.92 -4.98
C PHE A 183 10.65 8.28 -5.72
N GLY A 184 10.74 9.52 -6.18
CA GLY A 184 11.93 10.07 -6.83
C GLY A 184 11.97 11.59 -6.76
N GLY A 185 12.50 12.21 -7.81
CA GLY A 185 12.65 13.65 -7.92
C GLY A 185 13.90 14.15 -7.20
N SER A 186 14.17 15.45 -7.34
CA SER A 186 15.45 16.02 -6.95
C SER A 186 15.70 16.13 -5.43
N CYS A 187 14.71 15.89 -4.57
CA CYS A 187 14.80 16.19 -3.14
C CYS A 187 14.83 14.94 -2.25
N LEU A 188 13.81 14.08 -2.33
CA LEU A 188 13.66 12.98 -1.36
C LEU A 188 14.87 12.03 -1.35
N PRO A 189 15.36 11.52 -2.49
CA PRO A 189 16.49 10.61 -2.48
C PRO A 189 17.79 11.28 -2.00
N LYS A 190 18.08 12.51 -2.46
CA LYS A 190 19.31 13.22 -2.09
C LYS A 190 19.35 13.55 -0.59
N ASP A 191 18.23 14.01 -0.03
CA ASP A 191 18.18 14.46 1.36
C ASP A 191 18.26 13.26 2.31
N LEU A 192 17.64 12.14 1.93
CA LEU A 192 17.77 10.90 2.66
C LEU A 192 19.22 10.36 2.63
N ARG A 193 19.90 10.41 1.48
CA ARG A 193 21.34 10.07 1.40
C ARG A 193 22.20 10.99 2.26
N ALA A 194 21.93 12.29 2.25
CA ALA A 194 22.67 13.26 3.04
C ALA A 194 22.51 13.01 4.55
N VAL A 195 21.28 12.80 5.04
CA VAL A 195 21.04 12.59 6.47
C VAL A 195 21.60 11.25 6.96
N THR A 196 21.48 10.19 6.16
CA THR A 196 22.03 8.87 6.48
C THR A 196 23.56 8.86 6.45
N TYR A 197 24.17 9.59 5.52
CA TYR A 197 25.62 9.83 5.52
C TYR A 197 26.05 10.60 6.77
N LYS A 198 25.30 11.65 7.16
CA LYS A 198 25.59 12.41 8.36
C LYS A 198 25.45 11.56 9.64
N ALA A 199 24.44 10.71 9.72
CA ALA A 199 24.29 9.77 10.84
C ALA A 199 25.52 8.86 10.98
N LYS A 200 26.06 8.38 9.85
CA LYS A 200 27.29 7.57 9.82
C LYS A 200 28.52 8.35 10.29
N GLU A 201 28.68 9.63 9.91
CA GLU A 201 29.77 10.48 10.43
C GLU A 201 29.70 10.69 11.95
N LEU A 202 28.51 10.55 12.54
CA LEU A 202 28.27 10.70 13.97
C LEU A 202 28.30 9.36 14.73
N ASP A 203 28.64 8.25 14.06
CA ASP A 203 28.56 6.88 14.60
C ASP A 203 27.16 6.53 15.15
N VAL A 204 26.11 7.03 14.49
CA VAL A 204 24.70 6.76 14.82
C VAL A 204 24.09 5.82 13.80
N ASP A 205 23.65 4.64 14.26
CA ASP A 205 22.89 3.71 13.44
C ASP A 205 21.46 4.19 13.22
N VAL A 206 21.04 4.20 11.94
CA VAL A 206 19.67 4.57 11.52
C VAL A 206 19.05 3.51 10.58
N PRO A 207 18.72 2.30 11.09
CA PRO A 207 18.26 1.19 10.26
C PRO A 207 16.98 1.49 9.46
N VAL A 208 16.01 2.20 10.04
CA VAL A 208 14.76 2.55 9.36
C VAL A 208 15.03 3.51 8.23
N LEU A 209 15.70 4.64 8.49
CA LEU A 209 16.02 5.63 7.44
C LEU A 209 16.86 5.01 6.31
N SER A 210 17.82 4.15 6.67
CA SER A 210 18.66 3.46 5.69
C SER A 210 17.86 2.48 4.82
N ALA A 211 16.87 1.80 5.39
CA ALA A 211 16.02 0.85 4.67
C ALA A 211 15.06 1.51 3.68
N VAL A 212 14.77 2.82 3.81
CA VAL A 212 13.81 3.50 2.92
C VAL A 212 14.29 3.50 1.46
N LEU A 213 15.56 3.81 1.18
CA LEU A 213 16.10 3.77 -0.20
C LEU A 213 16.11 2.33 -0.75
N GLN A 214 16.43 1.35 0.09
CA GLN A 214 16.40 -0.06 -0.31
C GLN A 214 14.98 -0.49 -0.66
N SER A 215 13.99 -0.16 0.17
CA SER A 215 12.58 -0.45 -0.08
C SER A 215 12.10 0.21 -1.37
N ASN A 216 12.52 1.46 -1.63
CA ASN A 216 12.21 2.17 -2.86
C ASN A 216 12.76 1.46 -4.11
N ARG A 217 14.00 0.98 -4.06
CA ARG A 217 14.61 0.18 -5.13
C ARG A 217 13.86 -1.13 -5.39
N LEU A 218 13.47 -1.83 -4.32
CA LEU A 218 12.69 -3.08 -4.44
C LEU A 218 11.33 -2.85 -5.12
N GLN A 219 10.75 -1.66 -4.98
CA GLN A 219 9.51 -1.31 -5.67
C GLN A 219 9.71 -1.13 -7.18
N VAL A 220 10.84 -0.59 -7.61
CA VAL A 220 11.24 -0.55 -9.04
C VAL A 220 11.45 -1.96 -9.57
N GLU A 221 12.16 -2.81 -8.81
CA GLU A 221 12.40 -4.21 -9.18
C GLU A 221 11.08 -4.99 -9.31
N ARG A 222 10.10 -4.73 -8.45
CA ARG A 222 8.77 -5.33 -8.56
C ARG A 222 8.09 -4.98 -9.89
N ALA A 223 8.15 -3.72 -10.33
CA ALA A 223 7.57 -3.33 -11.62
C ALA A 223 8.30 -4.00 -12.79
N VAL A 224 9.63 -4.13 -12.72
CA VAL A 224 10.43 -4.90 -13.70
C VAL A 224 9.95 -6.36 -13.73
N GLU A 225 9.80 -7.01 -12.57
CA GLU A 225 9.33 -8.39 -12.50
C GLU A 225 7.92 -8.57 -13.06
N MET A 226 7.00 -7.64 -12.79
CA MET A 226 5.65 -7.67 -13.35
C MET A 226 5.68 -7.69 -14.88
N VAL A 227 6.52 -6.85 -15.50
CA VAL A 227 6.72 -6.83 -16.95
C VAL A 227 7.30 -8.16 -17.43
N LEU A 228 8.37 -8.66 -16.79
CA LEU A 228 9.03 -9.90 -17.21
C LEU A 228 8.12 -11.13 -17.13
N ARG A 229 7.25 -11.20 -16.12
CA ARG A 229 6.29 -12.31 -15.96
C ARG A 229 5.29 -12.42 -17.10
N THR A 230 5.06 -11.35 -17.86
CA THR A 230 4.20 -11.39 -19.04
C THR A 230 4.81 -12.20 -20.20
N GLY A 231 6.13 -12.38 -20.23
CA GLY A 231 6.85 -13.02 -21.33
C GLY A 231 6.90 -12.20 -22.63
N LYS A 232 6.35 -10.98 -22.63
CA LYS A 232 6.26 -10.12 -23.81
C LYS A 232 7.45 -9.19 -23.92
N LYS A 233 7.70 -8.67 -25.13
CA LYS A 233 8.93 -7.91 -25.43
C LYS A 233 8.69 -6.46 -25.86
N ARG A 234 7.48 -6.13 -26.30
CA ARG A 234 7.13 -4.76 -26.71
C ARG A 234 6.38 -4.07 -25.59
N ILE A 235 7.00 -3.03 -25.03
CA ILE A 235 6.52 -2.30 -23.86
C ILE A 235 6.17 -0.88 -24.29
N GLY A 236 5.00 -0.41 -23.87
CA GLY A 236 4.61 0.98 -23.99
C GLY A 236 4.60 1.61 -22.60
N LEU A 237 5.19 2.78 -22.44
CA LEU A 237 5.13 3.54 -21.20
C LEU A 237 4.37 4.84 -21.44
N LEU A 238 3.38 5.09 -20.59
CA LEU A 238 2.61 6.32 -20.53
C LEU A 238 2.96 7.07 -19.24
N GLY A 239 3.65 8.20 -19.38
CA GLY A 239 4.16 9.00 -18.28
C GLY A 239 5.58 8.62 -17.88
N LEU A 240 6.54 9.45 -18.27
CA LEU A 240 7.97 9.31 -17.95
C LEU A 240 8.37 10.16 -16.74
N SER A 241 7.73 11.32 -16.58
CA SER A 241 7.84 12.17 -15.40
C SER A 241 7.30 11.46 -14.15
N PHE A 242 7.90 11.75 -12.99
CA PHE A 242 7.49 11.12 -11.72
C PHE A 242 6.11 11.59 -11.23
N LYS A 243 5.58 12.69 -11.78
CA LYS A 243 4.25 13.23 -11.51
C LYS A 243 3.73 13.94 -12.76
N ALA A 244 2.42 13.87 -13.00
CA ALA A 244 1.80 14.64 -14.09
C ALA A 244 1.98 16.15 -13.87
N GLY A 245 2.20 16.91 -14.95
CA GLY A 245 2.37 18.36 -14.91
C GLY A 245 3.79 18.82 -14.57
N THR A 246 4.79 17.94 -14.66
CA THR A 246 6.21 18.32 -14.55
C THR A 246 7.05 17.58 -15.57
N ASP A 247 8.11 18.23 -16.03
CA ASP A 247 9.11 17.72 -16.95
C ASP A 247 10.42 17.30 -16.24
N ASP A 248 10.46 17.33 -14.91
CA ASP A 248 11.65 16.97 -14.14
C ASP A 248 11.85 15.45 -14.13
N LEU A 249 12.93 15.02 -14.80
CA LEU A 249 13.32 13.62 -14.94
C LEU A 249 14.44 13.21 -13.98
N ARG A 250 14.96 14.15 -13.18
CA ARG A 250 16.08 13.87 -12.27
C ARG A 250 15.65 12.90 -11.19
N GLU A 251 16.41 11.82 -11.05
CA GLU A 251 16.09 10.70 -10.14
C GLU A 251 14.65 10.15 -10.34
N SER A 252 14.13 10.18 -11.58
CA SER A 252 12.84 9.56 -11.89
C SER A 252 12.95 8.02 -11.79
N PRO A 253 12.15 7.36 -10.94
CA PRO A 253 12.16 5.90 -10.83
C PRO A 253 11.67 5.22 -12.12
N THR A 254 10.87 5.94 -12.91
CA THR A 254 10.41 5.48 -14.22
C THR A 254 11.55 5.41 -15.23
N VAL A 255 12.50 6.35 -15.17
CA VAL A 255 13.74 6.28 -15.97
C VAL A 255 14.55 5.04 -15.58
N THR A 256 14.72 4.77 -14.28
CA THR A 256 15.41 3.55 -13.80
C THR A 256 14.70 2.27 -14.24
N LEU A 257 13.36 2.24 -14.24
CA LEU A 257 12.57 1.13 -14.76
C LEU A 257 12.87 0.89 -16.25
N ILE A 258 12.84 1.94 -17.08
CA ILE A 258 13.10 1.87 -18.51
C ILE A 258 14.51 1.39 -18.81
N GLU A 259 15.53 2.00 -18.18
CA GLU A 259 16.94 1.60 -18.28
C GLU A 259 17.10 0.09 -18.04
N THR A 260 16.47 -0.41 -16.98
CA THR A 260 16.53 -1.82 -16.60
C THR A 260 15.87 -2.72 -17.65
N LEU A 261 14.74 -2.29 -18.23
CA LEU A 261 14.03 -3.04 -19.27
C LEU A 261 14.80 -3.01 -20.61
N ILE A 262 15.42 -1.89 -20.98
CA ILE A 262 16.32 -1.79 -22.14
C ILE A 262 17.48 -2.77 -21.98
N GLY A 263 18.13 -2.78 -20.82
CA GLY A 263 19.23 -3.71 -20.51
C GLY A 263 18.82 -5.19 -20.58
N LYS A 264 17.52 -5.50 -20.46
CA LYS A 264 16.95 -6.84 -20.65
C LYS A 264 16.51 -7.15 -22.09
N GLY A 265 16.78 -6.24 -23.03
CA GLY A 265 16.48 -6.42 -24.45
C GLY A 265 15.02 -6.14 -24.84
N MET A 266 14.29 -5.38 -24.03
CA MET A 266 12.91 -4.99 -24.32
C MET A 266 12.86 -3.87 -25.36
N LYS A 267 11.84 -3.89 -26.22
CA LYS A 267 11.53 -2.81 -27.16
C LYS A 267 10.55 -1.86 -26.49
N ILE A 268 10.90 -0.59 -26.35
CA ILE A 268 10.10 0.37 -25.57
C ILE A 268 9.64 1.52 -26.46
N GLY A 269 8.36 1.88 -26.37
CA GLY A 269 7.80 3.14 -26.86
C GLY A 269 7.30 3.97 -25.67
N ILE A 270 7.55 5.27 -25.66
CA ILE A 270 7.24 6.15 -24.52
C ILE A 270 6.37 7.31 -24.98
N TYR A 271 5.36 7.66 -24.21
CA TYR A 271 4.63 8.90 -24.38
C TYR A 271 4.54 9.66 -23.05
N ASP A 272 4.95 10.92 -23.07
CA ASP A 272 4.74 11.88 -22.00
C ASP A 272 4.66 13.27 -22.62
N ARG A 273 3.49 13.92 -22.51
CA ARG A 273 3.22 15.22 -23.14
C ARG A 273 4.15 16.31 -22.60
N ASP A 274 4.34 16.36 -21.29
CA ASP A 274 5.11 17.42 -20.63
C ASP A 274 6.60 17.30 -20.98
N VAL A 275 7.13 16.08 -21.03
CA VAL A 275 8.51 15.83 -21.47
C VAL A 275 8.71 16.13 -22.95
N SER A 276 7.75 15.74 -23.81
CA SER A 276 7.80 16.07 -25.24
C SER A 276 7.87 17.58 -25.48
N LEU A 277 7.14 18.37 -24.69
CA LEU A 277 7.18 19.83 -24.74
C LEU A 277 8.52 20.38 -24.21
N ALA A 278 9.05 19.82 -23.12
CA ALA A 278 10.33 20.25 -22.54
C ALA A 278 11.55 19.99 -23.45
N ARG A 279 11.46 19.02 -24.38
CA ARG A 279 12.47 18.84 -25.44
C ARG A 279 12.57 20.04 -26.37
N LEU A 280 11.47 20.78 -26.52
CA LEU A 280 11.41 21.95 -27.41
C LEU A 280 11.96 23.21 -26.72
N PHE A 281 11.81 23.34 -25.39
CA PHE A 281 12.22 24.53 -24.63
C PHE A 281 12.61 24.19 -23.16
N GLY A 282 13.73 24.74 -22.66
CA GLY A 282 14.03 24.81 -21.21
C GLY A 282 15.35 24.19 -20.75
N ALA A 283 15.60 24.28 -19.43
CA ALA A 283 16.81 23.75 -18.76
C ALA A 283 16.88 22.21 -18.73
N ASN A 284 15.74 21.53 -18.86
CA ASN A 284 15.67 20.06 -18.87
C ASN A 284 16.07 19.43 -20.22
N LYS A 285 16.12 20.23 -21.30
CA LYS A 285 16.61 19.78 -22.60
C LYS A 285 18.04 19.26 -22.52
N GLU A 286 18.92 19.97 -21.81
CA GLU A 286 20.32 19.59 -21.67
C GLU A 286 20.47 18.26 -20.90
N TYR A 287 19.67 18.06 -19.85
CA TYR A 287 19.63 16.79 -19.12
C TYR A 287 19.18 15.63 -20.02
N ILE A 288 18.10 15.83 -20.79
CA ILE A 288 17.58 14.79 -21.70
C ILE A 288 18.61 14.44 -22.78
N GLU A 289 19.26 15.44 -23.37
CA GLU A 289 20.23 15.24 -24.45
C GLU A 289 21.56 14.64 -23.96
N ARG A 290 21.98 14.93 -22.73
CA ARG A 290 23.26 14.45 -22.19
C ARG A 290 23.14 13.14 -21.41
N GLU A 291 22.16 13.04 -20.53
CA GLU A 291 22.07 11.92 -19.58
C GLU A 291 21.24 10.75 -20.10
N ILE A 292 20.20 11.01 -20.92
CA ILE A 292 19.28 9.98 -21.42
C ILE A 292 18.95 10.09 -22.92
N PRO A 293 19.95 10.26 -23.82
CA PRO A 293 19.71 10.46 -25.25
C PRO A 293 19.00 9.28 -25.92
N HIS A 294 19.27 8.06 -25.48
CA HIS A 294 18.62 6.84 -25.95
C HIS A 294 17.15 6.78 -25.57
N ILE A 295 16.75 7.23 -24.37
CA ILE A 295 15.32 7.28 -23.96
C ILE A 295 14.56 8.29 -24.81
N SER A 296 15.19 9.42 -25.13
CA SER A 296 14.63 10.46 -25.98
C SER A 296 14.25 9.96 -27.38
N GLN A 297 14.98 8.98 -27.91
CA GLN A 297 14.69 8.34 -29.21
C GLN A 297 13.52 7.35 -29.16
N LEU A 298 13.09 6.94 -27.96
CA LEU A 298 11.97 6.01 -27.75
C LEU A 298 10.63 6.74 -27.59
N MET A 299 10.67 8.07 -27.49
CA MET A 299 9.47 8.90 -27.43
C MET A 299 8.62 8.75 -28.71
N ARG A 300 7.31 8.78 -28.54
CA ARG A 300 6.28 8.73 -29.59
C ARG A 300 5.47 10.02 -29.57
N GLU A 301 4.90 10.39 -30.72
CA GLU A 301 4.15 11.64 -30.87
C GLU A 301 2.74 11.54 -30.28
N SER A 302 2.20 10.32 -30.19
CA SER A 302 0.85 10.07 -29.71
C SER A 302 0.76 8.84 -28.81
N ILE A 303 -0.24 8.84 -27.92
CA ILE A 303 -0.61 7.66 -27.11
C ILE A 303 -0.95 6.48 -28.03
N ARG A 304 -1.59 6.75 -29.17
CA ARG A 304 -2.02 5.74 -30.13
C ARG A 304 -0.85 4.95 -30.71
N GLU A 305 0.25 5.61 -31.08
CA GLU A 305 1.47 4.92 -31.53
C GLU A 305 2.03 3.98 -30.46
N VAL A 306 2.01 4.39 -29.19
CA VAL A 306 2.45 3.54 -28.08
C VAL A 306 1.52 2.34 -27.92
N LEU A 307 0.20 2.56 -27.98
CA LEU A 307 -0.79 1.50 -27.87
C LEU A 307 -0.65 0.48 -29.01
N ASP A 308 -0.54 0.92 -30.25
CA ASP A 308 -0.48 0.06 -31.44
C ASP A 308 0.74 -0.88 -31.41
N ASP A 309 1.90 -0.40 -30.97
CA ASP A 309 3.14 -1.17 -30.95
C ASP A 309 3.30 -2.08 -29.73
N ALA A 310 2.73 -1.69 -28.57
CA ALA A 310 3.00 -2.34 -27.29
C ALA A 310 2.13 -3.58 -27.05
N GLU A 311 2.70 -4.56 -26.34
CA GLU A 311 1.99 -5.74 -25.83
C GLU A 311 1.77 -5.66 -24.31
N VAL A 312 2.58 -4.86 -23.64
CA VAL A 312 2.44 -4.49 -22.22
C VAL A 312 2.46 -2.97 -22.13
N LEU A 313 1.44 -2.39 -21.53
CA LEU A 313 1.34 -0.95 -21.28
C LEU A 313 1.64 -0.71 -19.80
N ILE A 314 2.46 0.30 -19.52
CA ILE A 314 2.79 0.74 -18.17
C ILE A 314 2.27 2.15 -18.00
N VAL A 315 1.49 2.40 -16.96
CA VAL A 315 1.06 3.75 -16.58
C VAL A 315 1.93 4.23 -15.42
N GLY A 316 2.80 5.21 -15.70
CA GLY A 316 3.80 5.73 -14.77
C GLY A 316 3.35 6.96 -13.97
N ASN A 317 2.36 7.72 -14.47
CA ASN A 317 1.79 8.87 -13.76
C ASN A 317 0.27 9.01 -14.01
N LYS A 318 -0.38 9.94 -13.29
CA LYS A 318 -1.84 10.15 -13.34
C LYS A 318 -2.29 11.23 -14.33
N ALA A 319 -1.65 11.38 -15.49
CA ALA A 319 -2.13 12.33 -16.49
C ALA A 319 -3.56 11.93 -16.94
N GLU A 320 -4.46 12.91 -17.00
CA GLU A 320 -5.89 12.66 -17.26
C GLU A 320 -6.14 12.03 -18.62
N GLU A 321 -5.31 12.35 -19.61
CA GLU A 321 -5.34 11.76 -20.96
C GLU A 321 -5.15 10.23 -20.96
N PHE A 322 -4.54 9.66 -19.92
CA PHE A 322 -4.34 8.21 -19.82
C PHE A 322 -5.60 7.46 -19.35
N ARG A 323 -6.65 8.13 -18.85
CA ARG A 323 -7.85 7.43 -18.36
C ARG A 323 -8.64 6.74 -19.46
N GLN A 324 -8.51 7.20 -20.71
CA GLN A 324 -9.27 6.67 -21.86
C GLN A 324 -8.64 5.41 -22.46
N ILE A 325 -7.38 5.11 -22.13
CA ILE A 325 -6.63 4.02 -22.77
C ILE A 325 -7.25 2.65 -22.49
N GLU A 326 -7.92 2.47 -21.36
CA GLU A 326 -8.47 1.17 -20.97
C GLU A 326 -9.53 0.66 -21.97
N SER A 327 -10.36 1.57 -22.51
CA SER A 327 -11.31 1.23 -23.56
C SER A 327 -10.67 1.01 -24.93
N GLU A 328 -9.41 1.41 -25.10
CA GLU A 328 -8.65 1.31 -26.35
C GLU A 328 -7.69 0.12 -26.37
N LEU A 329 -7.53 -0.59 -25.24
CA LEU A 329 -6.69 -1.79 -25.16
C LEU A 329 -7.23 -2.91 -26.05
N ARG A 330 -6.33 -3.53 -26.80
CA ARG A 330 -6.58 -4.78 -27.50
C ARG A 330 -6.64 -5.94 -26.50
N GLY A 331 -7.42 -6.97 -26.82
CA GLY A 331 -7.61 -8.13 -25.93
C GLY A 331 -6.34 -8.94 -25.65
N ASP A 332 -5.28 -8.77 -26.43
CA ASP A 332 -3.98 -9.42 -26.23
C ASP A 332 -3.01 -8.59 -25.39
N GLN A 333 -3.36 -7.37 -24.98
CA GLN A 333 -2.48 -6.48 -24.21
C GLN A 333 -2.61 -6.70 -22.69
N VAL A 334 -1.54 -6.36 -21.96
CA VAL A 334 -1.54 -6.34 -20.49
C VAL A 334 -1.26 -4.92 -20.03
N LEU A 335 -2.09 -4.40 -19.13
CA LEU A 335 -1.93 -3.09 -18.52
C LEU A 335 -1.35 -3.23 -17.11
N ILE A 336 -0.21 -2.60 -16.87
CA ILE A 336 0.44 -2.49 -15.57
C ILE A 336 0.25 -1.05 -15.08
N ASP A 337 -0.48 -0.89 -13.99
CA ASP A 337 -0.79 0.41 -13.40
C ASP A 337 0.06 0.60 -12.13
N LEU A 338 0.97 1.57 -12.19
CA LEU A 338 1.90 1.87 -11.09
C LEU A 338 1.35 2.94 -10.15
N VAL A 339 0.23 3.59 -10.50
CA VAL A 339 -0.25 4.81 -9.81
C VAL A 339 -1.69 4.72 -9.34
N ARG A 340 -2.44 3.68 -9.72
CA ARG A 340 -3.88 3.54 -9.47
C ARG A 340 -4.63 4.63 -10.21
N LEU A 341 -4.52 4.60 -11.53
CA LEU A 341 -5.27 5.45 -12.44
C LEU A 341 -6.72 4.96 -12.58
N PHE A 342 -6.93 3.64 -12.49
CA PHE A 342 -8.22 2.97 -12.61
C PHE A 342 -8.73 2.53 -11.23
N ASP A 343 -9.43 3.42 -10.52
CA ASP A 343 -9.69 3.31 -9.08
C ASP A 343 -10.47 2.04 -8.67
N ASP A 344 -11.32 1.52 -9.55
CA ASP A 344 -12.22 0.39 -9.33
C ASP A 344 -11.70 -0.97 -9.86
N ARG A 345 -10.54 -0.97 -10.54
CA ARG A 345 -9.96 -2.19 -11.11
C ARG A 345 -9.14 -2.95 -10.09
N LYS A 346 -9.30 -4.26 -10.09
CA LYS A 346 -8.46 -5.22 -9.32
C LYS A 346 -7.62 -6.01 -10.30
N THR A 347 -6.44 -6.45 -9.84
CA THR A 347 -5.58 -7.30 -10.66
C THR A 347 -6.33 -8.51 -11.22
N ASP A 348 -6.25 -8.70 -12.54
CA ASP A 348 -6.83 -9.78 -13.31
C ASP A 348 -5.84 -10.25 -14.41
N GLY A 349 -6.28 -11.04 -15.39
CA GLY A 349 -5.40 -11.54 -16.46
C GLY A 349 -4.87 -10.47 -17.41
N SER A 350 -5.56 -9.33 -17.52
CA SER A 350 -5.29 -8.22 -18.44
C SER A 350 -4.83 -6.94 -17.75
N TYR A 351 -5.15 -6.76 -16.47
CA TYR A 351 -4.81 -5.59 -15.67
C TYR A 351 -4.02 -6.00 -14.42
N GLN A 352 -2.95 -5.29 -14.10
CA GLN A 352 -2.16 -5.53 -12.89
C GLN A 352 -1.85 -4.20 -12.18
N GLY A 353 -2.39 -4.03 -10.99
CA GLY A 353 -1.98 -2.96 -10.08
C GLY A 353 -0.69 -3.35 -9.36
N ILE A 354 0.27 -2.42 -9.22
CA ILE A 354 1.51 -2.75 -8.49
C ILE A 354 1.25 -3.14 -7.02
N CYS A 355 0.15 -2.65 -6.44
CA CYS A 355 -0.20 -2.85 -5.03
C CYS A 355 -1.69 -3.17 -4.77
N TRP A 356 -2.48 -3.59 -5.76
CA TRP A 356 -3.92 -3.86 -5.58
C TRP A 356 -4.50 -4.94 -6.51
#